data_AF-A0A5R8QIG2-F1
#
_entry.id   AF-A0A5R8QIG2-F1
#
_cell.length_a   1.000
_cell.length_b   1.000
_cell.length_c   1.000
_cell.angle_alpha   90.00
_cell.angle_beta   90.00
_cell.angle_gamma   90.00
#
_symmetry.space_group_name_H-M   'P 1'
#
loop_
_entity.id
_entity.type
_entity.pdbx_description
1 polymer ?
#
loop_
_entity_poly.entity_id
_entity_poly.type
_entity_poly.pdbx_seq_one_letter_code
_entity_poly.pdbx_strand_id
1 'polypeptide(L)'
;MRDETKCSSCVGWSYEEKLLHIAPSGAQCRLLSSYKLNLDRGVDTVRRLILADVARFQEMGAQKYADDLKIVLACFAAECLSDASDCQEKPAPE
;
A
#
# COMPACT_ATOMS: atom_id res chain seq x y z
N MET A 1 -13.68 35.51 8.51
CA MET A 1 -12.45 35.23 7.75
C MET A 1 -11.86 33.97 8.33
N ARG A 2 -11.77 32.87 7.55
CA ARG A 2 -11.15 31.62 8.02
C ARG A 2 -9.72 31.61 7.49
N ASP A 3 -8.79 31.60 8.43
CA ASP A 3 -7.35 31.75 8.22
C ASP A 3 -6.78 30.50 7.53
N GLU A 4 -6.17 30.72 6.37
CA GLU A 4 -5.42 29.74 5.59
C GLU A 4 -4.18 29.29 6.38
N THR A 5 -4.28 28.17 7.10
CA THR A 5 -3.11 27.54 7.71
C THR A 5 -2.25 26.89 6.62
N LYS A 6 -1.44 27.74 5.99
CA LYS A 6 -0.37 27.37 5.07
C LYS A 6 0.72 26.64 5.86
N CYS A 7 0.70 25.32 5.82
CA CYS A 7 1.75 24.49 6.41
C CYS A 7 3.01 24.55 5.52
N SER A 8 3.98 25.38 5.90
CA SER A 8 5.26 25.62 5.20
C SER A 8 6.33 24.53 5.43
N SER A 9 5.99 23.30 5.81
CA SER A 9 6.97 22.23 6.06
C SER A 9 6.93 21.06 5.07
N CYS A 10 6.18 21.17 3.97
CA CYS A 10 6.15 20.14 2.93
C CYS A 10 7.42 20.18 2.04
N VAL A 11 8.62 20.08 2.63
CA VAL A 11 9.88 19.92 1.90
C VAL A 11 10.21 18.44 1.85
N GLY A 12 10.05 17.84 0.65
CA GLY A 12 10.79 16.66 0.22
C GLY A 12 10.43 15.32 0.86
N TRP A 13 9.14 14.95 0.96
CA TRP A 13 8.75 13.61 1.41
C TRP A 13 8.31 12.82 0.19
N SER A 14 8.99 11.72 -0.11
CA SER A 14 8.54 10.78 -1.13
C SER A 14 7.14 10.30 -0.77
N TYR A 15 6.26 10.11 -1.76
CA TYR A 15 4.91 9.60 -1.52
C TYR A 15 4.94 8.26 -0.76
N GLU A 16 6.03 7.50 -0.91
CA GLU A 16 6.27 6.22 -0.23
C GLU A 16 6.50 6.37 1.27
N GLU A 17 7.26 7.38 1.70
CA GLU A 17 7.48 7.65 3.14
C GLU A 17 6.22 8.21 3.80
N LYS A 18 5.43 9.00 3.07
CA LYS A 18 4.18 9.53 3.61
C LYS A 18 3.14 8.43 3.86
N LEU A 19 3.12 7.39 3.03
CA LEU A 19 2.19 6.26 3.18
C LEU A 19 2.57 5.32 4.32
N LEU A 20 3.86 5.21 4.67
CA LEU A 20 4.33 4.37 5.78
C LEU A 20 3.88 4.87 7.16
N HIS A 21 3.58 6.17 7.32
CA HIS A 21 3.10 6.76 8.57
C HIS A 21 1.57 6.90 8.65
N ILE A 22 0.84 6.56 7.58
CA ILE A 22 -0.62 6.63 7.57
C ILE A 22 -1.18 5.29 8.03
N ALA A 23 -1.68 5.26 9.27
CA ALA A 23 -2.43 4.11 9.75
C ALA A 23 -3.68 3.91 8.87
N PRO A 24 -3.93 2.69 8.34
CA PRO A 24 -5.07 2.46 7.48
C PRO A 24 -6.38 2.66 8.24
N SER A 25 -7.36 3.27 7.58
CA SER A 25 -8.72 3.38 8.10
C SER A 25 -9.41 2.01 8.14
N GLY A 26 -10.50 1.88 8.91
CA GLY A 26 -11.25 0.62 8.98
C GLY A 26 -11.77 0.12 7.61
N ALA A 27 -12.03 1.02 6.66
CA ALA A 27 -12.38 0.65 5.29
C ALA A 27 -11.18 0.07 4.52
N GLN A 28 -10.00 0.69 4.66
CA GLN A 28 -8.76 0.21 4.04
C GLN A 28 -8.32 -1.13 4.63
N CYS A 29 -8.47 -1.36 5.94
CA CYS A 29 -8.22 -2.67 6.56
C CYS A 29 -9.12 -3.76 5.97
N ARG A 30 -10.40 -3.48 5.74
CA ARG A 30 -11.33 -4.44 5.12
C ARG A 30 -10.95 -4.75 3.67
N LEU A 31 -10.55 -3.73 2.90
CA LEU A 31 -10.05 -3.92 1.53
C LEU A 31 -8.80 -4.80 1.53
N LEU A 32 -7.83 -4.51 2.41
CA LEU A 32 -6.62 -5.30 2.57
C LEU A 32 -6.94 -6.76 2.90
N SER A 33 -7.83 -7.02 3.87
CA SER A 33 -8.27 -8.39 4.19
C SER A 33 -8.90 -9.10 2.99
N SER A 34 -9.67 -8.39 2.16
CA SER A 34 -10.26 -8.95 0.94
C SER A 34 -9.19 -9.38 -0.07
N TYR A 35 -8.16 -8.54 -0.29
CA TYR A 35 -7.05 -8.91 -1.18
C TYR A 35 -6.24 -10.08 -0.64
N LYS A 36 -6.04 -10.17 0.68
CA LYS A 36 -5.33 -11.28 1.34
C LYS A 36 -6.01 -12.64 1.14
N LEU A 37 -7.31 -12.68 0.83
CA LEU A 37 -8.00 -13.93 0.47
C LEU A 37 -7.44 -14.57 -0.82
N ASN A 38 -6.68 -13.83 -1.63
CA ASN A 38 -6.06 -14.32 -2.85
C ASN A 38 -4.57 -14.69 -2.66
N LEU A 39 -4.08 -14.75 -1.41
CA LEU A 39 -2.67 -15.07 -1.12
C LEU A 39 -2.27 -16.48 -1.57
N ASP A 40 -3.22 -17.40 -1.71
CA ASP A 40 -2.99 -18.73 -2.30
C ASP A 40 -2.40 -18.65 -3.71
N ARG A 41 -2.66 -17.54 -4.44
CA ARG A 41 -2.14 -17.27 -5.78
C ARG A 41 -0.77 -16.59 -5.78
N GLY A 42 -0.20 -16.36 -4.60
CA GLY A 42 1.11 -15.75 -4.39
C GLY A 42 1.09 -14.22 -4.20
N VAL A 43 2.08 -13.73 -3.43
CA VAL A 43 2.23 -12.31 -3.06
C VAL A 43 2.30 -11.40 -4.28
N ASP A 44 3.09 -11.77 -5.30
CA ASP A 44 3.20 -11.00 -6.55
C ASP A 44 1.87 -10.88 -7.29
N THR A 45 1.04 -11.92 -7.24
CA THR A 45 -0.28 -11.91 -7.86
C THR A 45 -1.20 -10.93 -7.14
N VAL A 46 -1.23 -10.96 -5.81
CA VAL A 46 -2.03 -10.01 -5.01
C VAL A 46 -1.56 -8.57 -5.22
N ARG A 47 -0.24 -8.34 -5.25
CA ARG A 47 0.34 -7.02 -5.55
C ARG A 47 -0.11 -6.50 -6.92
N ARG A 48 -0.06 -7.34 -7.96
CA ARG A 48 -0.52 -6.98 -9.31
C ARG A 48 -2.02 -6.70 -9.36
N LEU A 49 -2.84 -7.44 -8.62
CA LEU A 49 -4.28 -7.19 -8.53
C LEU A 49 -4.57 -5.80 -7.95
N ILE A 50 -3.93 -5.45 -6.83
CA ILE A 50 -4.12 -4.13 -6.21
C ILE A 50 -3.68 -3.02 -7.17
N LEU A 51 -2.53 -3.16 -7.84
CA LEU A 51 -2.04 -2.19 -8.84
C LEU A 51 -2.98 -2.03 -10.03
N ALA A 52 -3.52 -3.14 -10.55
CA ALA A 52 -4.48 -3.11 -11.65
C ALA A 52 -5.77 -2.37 -11.25
N ASP A 53 -6.26 -2.61 -10.04
CA ASP A 53 -7.44 -1.90 -9.52
C ASP A 53 -7.14 -0.41 -9.32
N VAL A 54 -5.97 -0.04 -8.77
CA VAL A 54 -5.56 1.38 -8.67
C VAL A 54 -5.66 2.07 -10.03
N ALA A 55 -5.02 1.51 -11.06
CA ALA A 55 -5.02 2.09 -12.41
C ALA A 55 -6.45 2.22 -12.96
N ARG A 56 -7.24 1.15 -12.84
CA ARG A 56 -8.63 1.11 -13.31
C ARG A 56 -9.49 2.17 -12.63
N PHE A 57 -9.39 2.33 -11.30
CA PHE A 57 -10.19 3.32 -10.57
C PHE A 57 -9.72 4.75 -10.81
N GLN A 58 -8.43 4.97 -11.11
CA GLN A 58 -7.93 6.27 -11.56
C GLN A 58 -8.53 6.66 -12.92
N GLU A 59 -8.53 5.74 -13.89
CA GLU A 59 -9.10 5.97 -15.22
C GLU A 59 -10.60 6.27 -15.17
N MET A 60 -11.33 5.65 -14.24
CA MET A 60 -12.75 5.91 -14.01
C MET A 60 -13.03 7.21 -13.24
N GLY A 61 -12.00 7.97 -12.85
CA GLY A 61 -12.15 9.20 -12.06
C GLY A 61 -12.52 8.98 -10.59
N ALA A 62 -12.48 7.74 -10.10
CA ALA A 62 -12.75 7.37 -8.71
C ALA A 62 -11.52 7.62 -7.82
N GLN A 63 -11.02 8.86 -7.81
CA GLN A 63 -9.76 9.25 -7.18
C GLN A 63 -9.66 8.82 -5.71
N LYS A 64 -10.70 9.08 -4.90
CA LYS A 64 -10.71 8.69 -3.49
C LYS A 64 -10.49 7.18 -3.30
N TYR A 65 -11.13 6.36 -4.13
CA TYR A 65 -11.01 4.91 -4.04
C TYR A 65 -9.62 4.45 -4.50
N ALA A 66 -9.08 5.06 -5.55
CA ALA A 66 -7.71 4.78 -5.98
C ALA A 66 -6.68 5.15 -4.91
N ASP A 67 -6.87 6.25 -4.19
CA ASP A 67 -5.98 6.65 -3.10
C ASP A 67 -6.09 5.73 -1.89
N ASP A 68 -7.30 5.26 -1.55
CA ASP A 68 -7.50 4.21 -0.55
C ASP A 68 -6.73 2.92 -0.94
N LEU A 69 -6.76 2.53 -2.22
CA LEU A 69 -6.02 1.37 -2.72
C LEU A 69 -4.49 1.54 -2.68
N LYS A 70 -3.97 2.76 -2.86
CA LYS A 70 -2.52 3.03 -2.70
C LYS A 70 -2.08 2.85 -1.25
N ILE A 71 -2.90 3.25 -0.28
CA ILE A 71 -2.64 2.99 1.14
C ILE A 71 -2.67 1.48 1.41
N VAL A 72 -3.67 0.76 0.86
CA VAL A 72 -3.75 -0.71 0.97
C VAL A 72 -2.51 -1.39 0.39
N LEU A 73 -2.00 -0.92 -0.77
CA LEU A 73 -0.78 -1.44 -1.38
C LEU A 73 0.45 -1.23 -0.49
N ALA A 74 0.58 -0.05 0.11
CA ALA A 74 1.69 0.26 1.02
C ALA A 74 1.64 -0.63 2.27
N CYS A 75 0.46 -0.82 2.88
CA CYS A 75 0.29 -1.73 4.01
C CYS A 75 0.61 -3.17 3.64
N PHE A 76 0.12 -3.64 2.48
CA PHE A 76 0.40 -4.98 1.98
C PHE A 76 1.91 -5.21 1.79
N ALA A 77 2.60 -4.25 1.17
CA ALA A 77 4.04 -4.32 0.96
C ALA A 77 4.82 -4.29 2.30
N ALA A 78 4.41 -3.46 3.26
CA ALA A 78 5.05 -3.38 4.56
C ALA A 78 4.95 -4.71 5.34
N GLU A 79 3.79 -5.36 5.30
CA GLU A 79 3.60 -6.68 5.93
C GLU A 79 4.47 -7.76 5.26
N CYS A 80 4.50 -7.80 3.93
CA CYS A 80 5.34 -8.76 3.22
C CYS A 80 6.85 -8.51 3.40
N LEU A 81 7.26 -7.24 3.57
CA LEU A 81 8.65 -6.89 3.87
C LEU A 81 9.04 -7.22 5.31
N SER A 82 8.09 -7.17 6.27
CA SER A 82 8.35 -7.67 7.63
C SER A 82 8.56 -9.19 7.69
N ASP A 83 7.86 -9.94 6.82
CA ASP A 83 8.07 -11.39 6.70
C ASP A 83 9.37 -11.74 5.93
N ALA A 84 9.88 -10.83 5.10
CA ALA A 84 11.11 -11.04 4.32
C ALA A 84 12.40 -10.98 5.16
N SER A 85 12.34 -10.52 6.42
CA SER A 85 13.49 -10.60 7.32
C SER A 85 13.78 -12.03 7.81
N ASP A 86 12.90 -13.00 7.52
CA ASP A 86 13.06 -14.43 7.82
C ASP A 86 13.18 -15.29 6.53
N CYS A 87 13.84 -14.77 5.51
CA CYS A 87 14.23 -15.55 4.33
C CYS A 87 15.72 -15.33 4.04
N GLN A 88 16.59 -15.59 5.02
CA GLN A 88 17.99 -15.80 4.69
C GLN A 88 18.12 -17.08 3.86
N GLU A 89 18.60 -16.86 2.64
CA GLU A 89 19.26 -17.80 1.74
C GLU A 89 19.84 -19.02 2.48
N LYS A 90 19.32 -20.21 2.17
CA LYS A 90 19.96 -21.47 2.56
C LYS A 90 21.29 -21.56 1.80
N PRO A 91 22.45 -21.65 2.46
CA PRO A 91 23.69 -21.94 1.73
C PRO A 91 23.61 -23.36 1.17
N ALA A 92 23.93 -23.48 -0.12
CA ALA A 92 24.09 -24.77 -0.78
C ALA A 92 25.25 -25.55 -0.12
N PRO A 93 25.10 -26.87 0.11
CA PRO A 93 26.20 -27.68 0.63
C PRO A 93 27.27 -27.91 -0.46
N GLU A 94 28.54 -27.82 -0.05
CA GLU A 94 29.72 -28.22 -0.84
C GLU A 94 29.74 -29.71 -1.16
#